data_AF-A0A1H8IBE4-F1
#
_entry.id   AF-A0A1H8IBE4-F1
#
_cell.length_a   1.000
_cell.length_b   1.000
_cell.length_c   1.000
_cell.angle_alpha   90.00
_cell.angle_beta   90.00
_cell.angle_gamma   90.00
#
_symmetry.space_group_name_H-M   'P 1'
#
loop_
_entity.id
_entity.type
_entity.pdbx_description
1 polymer ?
#
loop_
_entity_poly.entity_id
_entity_poly.type
_entity_poly.pdbx_seq_one_letter_code
_entity_poly.pdbx_strand_id
1 'polypeptide(L)'
;MGSVAQTRAGGIEEFRQVNEQNTRIARKGSNVTTGRIPLDHSARRVMLVLDENTINECLYDLEPEARGFLFDPQSHIVQFPLAADEPDSQALQNIIDADLLRPGAVLLQSPYDRNAYVDLSQATDQFAIEKLRHFSRLCQYLGARDVTVEQVEVSKDSSSEVYELNGKAPVANLDFKVENKASSSLARKFSINTAFRGGRPNTDAAENYLRGKQLWGDVVMRSLVEQCADEDNQILEQKVTISLSSESKRTLGVVAKLHLPAKGLGLTASYLASAQSSVEYLLTLTVKFDARETDRL
;
A
#
# COMPACT_ATOMS: atom_id res chain seq x y z
N MET A 1 26.32 -70.49 44.38
CA MET A 1 26.56 -70.47 42.91
C MET A 1 25.20 -70.56 42.25
N GLY A 2 24.48 -69.52 41.83
CA GLY A 2 24.87 -68.17 41.45
C GLY A 2 24.87 -68.04 39.92
N SER A 3 23.71 -67.72 39.31
CA SER A 3 23.57 -66.71 38.23
C SER A 3 22.17 -66.75 37.60
N VAL A 4 21.54 -65.58 37.57
CA VAL A 4 20.23 -65.23 37.00
C VAL A 4 20.49 -64.48 35.70
N ALA A 5 19.79 -64.84 34.62
CA ALA A 5 19.80 -64.08 33.37
C ALA A 5 18.67 -63.03 33.38
N GLN A 6 19.06 -61.75 33.31
CA GLN A 6 18.19 -60.60 33.07
C GLN A 6 18.54 -60.01 31.70
N THR A 7 17.60 -60.01 30.77
CA THR A 7 17.76 -59.37 29.44
C THR A 7 17.16 -57.97 29.46
N ARG A 8 17.97 -57.00 29.03
CA ARG A 8 17.75 -55.56 28.98
C ARG A 8 16.65 -55.16 27.98
N ALA A 9 15.71 -54.34 28.43
CA ALA A 9 14.93 -53.43 27.59
C ALA A 9 15.57 -52.03 27.71
N GLY A 10 16.12 -51.50 26.63
CA GLY A 10 16.81 -50.20 26.66
C GLY A 10 17.33 -49.79 25.29
N GLY A 11 16.45 -49.70 24.29
CA GLY A 11 16.84 -49.39 22.92
C GLY A 11 15.88 -48.51 22.11
N ILE A 12 14.88 -47.88 22.74
CA ILE A 12 13.87 -47.08 22.00
C ILE A 12 13.81 -45.61 22.47
N GLU A 13 14.37 -45.24 23.63
CA GLU A 13 14.38 -43.84 24.08
C GLU A 13 15.56 -43.00 23.54
N GLU A 14 16.67 -43.61 23.13
CA GLU A 14 17.84 -42.86 22.61
C GLU A 14 17.64 -42.31 21.19
N PHE A 15 16.78 -42.91 20.36
CA PHE A 15 16.52 -42.41 19.01
C PHE A 15 15.56 -41.21 18.96
N ARG A 16 14.84 -40.92 20.04
CA ARG A 16 13.92 -39.78 20.10
C ARG A 16 14.62 -38.49 20.56
N GLN A 17 15.64 -38.59 21.43
CA GLN A 17 16.42 -37.42 21.87
C GLN A 17 17.42 -36.91 20.83
N VAL A 18 17.92 -37.77 19.93
CA VAL A 18 18.83 -37.33 18.85
C VAL A 18 18.10 -36.53 17.77
N ASN A 19 16.78 -36.75 17.57
CA ASN A 19 16.03 -36.06 16.52
C ASN A 19 15.48 -34.68 16.96
N GLU A 20 15.35 -34.43 18.27
CA GLU A 20 15.00 -33.10 18.81
C GLU A 20 16.23 -32.19 19.03
N GLN A 21 17.43 -32.75 19.12
CA GLN A 21 18.67 -31.97 19.20
C GLN A 21 19.16 -31.51 17.81
N ASN A 22 18.85 -32.24 16.74
CA ASN A 22 19.25 -31.87 15.37
C ASN A 22 18.38 -30.78 14.72
N THR A 23 17.20 -30.45 15.27
CA THR A 23 16.41 -29.27 14.88
C THR A 23 16.74 -28.01 15.70
N ARG A 24 17.66 -28.11 16.67
CA ARG A 24 18.13 -27.00 17.52
C ARG A 24 19.61 -26.65 17.33
N ILE A 25 20.21 -27.04 16.22
CA ILE A 25 21.39 -26.33 15.71
C ILE A 25 20.87 -25.09 14.99
N ALA A 26 20.47 -24.11 15.80
CA ALA A 26 20.38 -22.74 15.37
C ALA A 26 21.66 -22.41 14.58
N ARG A 27 21.50 -22.17 13.27
CA ARG A 27 22.52 -21.57 12.41
C ARG A 27 22.82 -20.19 12.99
N LYS A 28 23.78 -20.21 13.93
CA LYS A 28 24.35 -19.07 14.62
C LYS A 28 25.12 -18.25 13.59
N GLY A 29 24.42 -17.35 12.89
CA GLY A 29 25.03 -16.51 11.86
C GLY A 29 24.11 -15.81 10.87
N SER A 30 22.79 -15.96 10.92
CA SER A 30 21.87 -15.26 10.02
C SER A 30 20.83 -14.47 10.82
N ASN A 31 21.04 -13.16 10.98
CA ASN A 31 20.08 -12.21 11.57
C ASN A 31 18.98 -11.83 10.56
N VAL A 32 18.55 -12.76 9.70
CA VAL A 32 17.41 -12.48 8.84
C VAL A 32 16.16 -12.56 9.70
N THR A 33 15.41 -11.47 9.78
CA THR A 33 14.19 -11.34 10.60
C THR A 33 13.05 -12.17 9.99
N THR A 34 13.19 -13.49 10.05
CA THR A 34 12.18 -14.48 9.68
C THR A 34 11.46 -14.84 10.97
N GLY A 35 10.28 -14.26 11.17
CA GLY A 35 9.56 -14.40 12.43
C GLY A 35 8.31 -13.55 12.50
N ARG A 36 7.86 -13.33 13.73
CA ARG A 36 6.67 -12.51 14.03
C ARG A 36 6.76 -11.16 13.33
N ILE A 37 5.63 -10.71 12.78
CA ILE A 37 5.57 -9.42 12.11
C ILE A 37 5.87 -8.32 13.16
N PRO A 38 6.84 -7.40 12.89
CA PRO A 38 7.17 -6.33 13.81
C PRO A 38 5.94 -5.48 14.14
N LEU A 39 5.76 -5.11 15.41
CA LEU A 39 4.70 -4.16 15.79
C LEU A 39 4.99 -2.76 15.24
N ASP A 40 6.28 -2.37 15.20
CA ASP A 40 6.70 -1.13 14.56
C ASP A 40 6.42 -1.19 13.05
N HIS A 41 5.54 -0.30 12.60
CA HIS A 41 5.15 -0.16 11.20
C HIS A 41 6.30 0.30 10.31
N SER A 42 7.25 1.07 10.86
CA SER A 42 8.40 1.58 10.10
C SER A 42 9.33 0.44 9.65
N ALA A 43 9.36 -0.66 10.41
CA ALA A 43 10.14 -1.86 10.15
C ALA A 43 9.49 -2.85 9.18
N ARG A 44 8.30 -2.53 8.66
CA ARG A 44 7.52 -3.42 7.78
C ARG A 44 6.81 -2.66 6.68
N ARG A 45 7.45 -1.62 6.15
CA ARG A 45 6.92 -0.83 5.03
C ARG A 45 6.89 -1.66 3.74
N VAL A 46 7.84 -2.58 3.62
CA VAL A 46 7.88 -3.62 2.57
C VAL A 46 7.85 -4.98 3.26
N MET A 47 7.02 -5.89 2.77
CA MET A 47 7.05 -7.30 3.17
C MET A 47 7.38 -8.19 2.00
N LEU A 48 8.26 -9.15 2.21
CA LEU A 48 8.67 -10.14 1.23
C LEU A 48 8.14 -11.49 1.69
N VAL A 49 7.25 -12.09 0.92
CA VAL A 49 6.71 -13.41 1.23
C VAL A 49 7.60 -14.46 0.58
N LEU A 50 8.44 -15.14 1.35
CA LEU A 50 9.47 -16.05 0.83
C LEU A 50 9.32 -17.44 1.43
N ASP A 51 9.54 -18.47 0.62
CA ASP A 51 9.69 -19.83 1.15
C ASP A 51 11.09 -20.10 1.69
N GLU A 52 11.23 -21.19 2.44
CA GLU A 52 12.50 -21.56 3.08
C GLU A 52 13.65 -21.77 2.06
N ASN A 53 13.35 -22.32 0.88
CA ASN A 53 14.37 -22.53 -0.16
C ASN A 53 14.86 -21.19 -0.70
N THR A 54 13.95 -20.29 -1.03
CA THR A 54 14.24 -18.94 -1.52
C THR A 54 15.03 -18.13 -0.48
N ILE A 55 14.69 -18.25 0.82
CA ILE A 55 15.44 -17.63 1.90
C ILE A 55 16.88 -18.16 1.93
N ASN A 56 17.07 -19.48 1.82
CA ASN A 56 18.38 -20.10 1.80
C ASN A 56 19.19 -19.68 0.55
N GLU A 57 18.60 -19.72 -0.64
CA GLU A 57 19.22 -19.26 -1.89
C GLU A 57 19.66 -17.78 -1.75
N CYS A 58 18.80 -16.92 -1.21
CA CYS A 58 19.14 -15.53 -0.97
C CYS A 58 20.29 -15.37 0.02
N LEU A 59 20.37 -16.23 1.04
CA LEU A 59 21.40 -16.16 2.07
C LEU A 59 22.76 -16.68 1.64
N TYR A 60 22.79 -17.70 0.79
CA TYR A 60 24.03 -18.41 0.46
C TYR A 60 24.50 -18.17 -0.97
N ASP A 61 23.60 -17.98 -1.92
CA ASP A 61 23.92 -17.98 -3.36
C ASP A 61 23.99 -16.57 -3.96
N LEU A 62 23.36 -15.56 -3.34
CA LEU A 62 23.50 -14.17 -3.77
C LEU A 62 24.85 -13.59 -3.38
N GLU A 63 25.39 -12.66 -4.17
CA GLU A 63 26.56 -11.87 -3.77
C GLU A 63 26.26 -11.02 -2.52
N PRO A 64 27.24 -10.77 -1.62
CA PRO A 64 27.02 -10.04 -0.37
C PRO A 64 26.29 -8.70 -0.54
N GLU A 65 26.61 -7.95 -1.60
CA GLU A 65 25.99 -6.65 -1.90
C GLU A 65 24.51 -6.78 -2.29
N ALA A 66 24.12 -7.91 -2.89
CA ALA A 66 22.75 -8.19 -3.31
C ALA A 66 21.87 -8.72 -2.16
N ARG A 67 22.46 -9.02 -0.99
CA ARG A 67 21.73 -9.48 0.21
C ARG A 67 21.19 -8.35 1.08
N GLY A 68 21.50 -7.10 0.75
CA GLY A 68 21.17 -5.93 1.58
C GLY A 68 19.68 -5.85 1.96
N PHE A 69 18.78 -6.25 1.06
CA PHE A 69 17.35 -6.24 1.31
C PHE A 69 16.90 -7.19 2.44
N LEU A 70 17.65 -8.25 2.74
CA LEU A 70 17.30 -9.19 3.82
C LEU A 70 17.46 -8.56 5.21
N PHE A 71 18.22 -7.47 5.30
CA PHE A 71 18.59 -6.80 6.54
C PHE A 71 18.15 -5.33 6.55
N ASP A 72 17.37 -4.90 5.56
CA ASP A 72 16.93 -3.51 5.48
C ASP A 72 15.94 -3.21 6.61
N PRO A 73 16.15 -2.12 7.37
CA PRO A 73 15.34 -1.80 8.55
C PRO A 73 13.91 -1.38 8.22
N GLN A 74 13.52 -1.24 6.95
CA GLN A 74 12.16 -0.93 6.51
C GLN A 74 11.45 -2.13 5.86
N SER A 75 12.13 -3.28 5.80
CA SER A 75 11.63 -4.50 5.18
C SER A 75 11.49 -5.64 6.19
N HIS A 76 10.54 -6.54 5.94
CA HIS A 76 10.35 -7.74 6.75
C HIS A 76 10.10 -8.96 5.86
N ILE A 77 10.60 -10.13 6.27
CA ILE A 77 10.37 -11.39 5.55
C ILE A 77 9.28 -12.18 6.26
N VAL A 78 8.20 -12.44 5.52
CA VAL A 78 7.13 -13.33 5.93
C VAL A 78 7.41 -14.70 5.34
N GLN A 79 7.76 -15.67 6.20
CA GLN A 79 8.05 -17.03 5.75
C GLN A 79 6.77 -17.74 5.30
N PHE A 80 6.84 -18.43 4.17
CA PHE A 80 5.78 -19.29 3.65
C PHE A 80 6.24 -20.77 3.59
N PRO A 81 5.41 -21.75 4.00
CA PRO A 81 4.15 -21.56 4.73
C PRO A 81 4.39 -20.95 6.11
N LEU A 82 3.33 -20.41 6.72
CA LEU A 82 3.42 -19.88 8.09
C LEU A 82 3.76 -21.01 9.07
N ALA A 83 4.67 -20.75 9.99
CA ALA A 83 5.07 -21.71 11.03
C ALA A 83 4.04 -21.85 12.16
N ALA A 84 3.08 -20.93 12.27
CA ALA A 84 2.06 -20.91 13.31
C ALA A 84 0.65 -20.95 12.69
N ASP A 85 -0.27 -21.65 13.36
CA ASP A 85 -1.64 -21.86 12.88
C ASP A 85 -2.53 -20.61 12.99
N GLU A 86 -2.16 -19.63 13.84
CA GLU A 86 -2.91 -18.39 14.04
C GLU A 86 -2.07 -17.14 13.72
N PRO A 87 -2.66 -16.12 13.06
CA PRO A 87 -1.97 -14.87 12.79
C PRO A 87 -1.77 -14.08 14.09
N ASP A 88 -0.54 -13.66 14.32
CA ASP A 88 -0.11 -12.94 15.53
C ASP A 88 -0.33 -11.43 15.47
N SER A 89 -0.87 -10.92 14.35
CA SER A 89 -1.11 -9.49 14.13
C SER A 89 -2.24 -9.24 13.14
N GLN A 90 -2.92 -8.10 13.30
CA GLN A 90 -3.97 -7.67 12.36
C GLN A 90 -3.42 -7.52 10.93
N ALA A 91 -2.17 -7.08 10.78
CA ALA A 91 -1.54 -6.98 9.46
C ALA A 91 -1.42 -8.34 8.78
N LEU A 92 -0.97 -9.37 9.50
CA LEU A 92 -0.88 -10.72 8.95
C LEU A 92 -2.27 -11.28 8.60
N GLN A 93 -3.25 -11.08 9.48
CA GLN A 93 -4.64 -11.47 9.20
C GLN A 93 -5.17 -10.80 7.93
N ASN A 94 -4.97 -9.48 7.77
CA ASN A 94 -5.39 -8.76 6.57
C ASN A 94 -4.69 -9.27 5.30
N ILE A 95 -3.41 -9.63 5.38
CA ILE A 95 -2.65 -10.21 4.26
C ILE A 95 -3.23 -11.58 3.86
N ILE A 96 -3.60 -12.41 4.84
CA ILE A 96 -4.23 -13.71 4.62
C ILE A 96 -5.63 -13.53 4.00
N ASP A 97 -6.47 -12.69 4.62
CA ASP A 97 -7.85 -12.45 4.18
C ASP A 97 -7.91 -11.88 2.75
N ALA A 98 -6.89 -11.11 2.36
CA ALA A 98 -6.77 -10.52 1.02
C ALA A 98 -6.10 -11.45 -0.01
N ASP A 99 -5.77 -12.69 0.33
CA ASP A 99 -5.04 -13.65 -0.53
C ASP A 99 -3.68 -13.09 -1.05
N LEU A 100 -2.98 -12.35 -0.19
CA LEU A 100 -1.68 -11.76 -0.52
C LEU A 100 -0.50 -12.62 -0.06
N LEU A 101 -0.75 -13.62 0.78
CA LEU A 101 0.28 -14.52 1.31
C LEU A 101 0.68 -15.59 0.28
N ARG A 102 1.46 -15.19 -0.72
CA ARG A 102 1.95 -16.07 -1.80
C ARG A 102 3.47 -15.99 -1.94
N PRO A 103 4.20 -17.11 -2.09
CA PRO A 103 5.64 -17.09 -2.32
C PRO A 103 6.03 -16.16 -3.48
N GLY A 104 7.09 -15.38 -3.27
CA GLY A 104 7.58 -14.38 -4.22
C GLY A 104 6.81 -13.06 -4.22
N ALA A 105 5.73 -12.92 -3.43
CA ALA A 105 5.00 -11.66 -3.37
C ALA A 105 5.82 -10.58 -2.66
N VAL A 106 5.85 -9.38 -3.26
CA VAL A 106 6.38 -8.16 -2.65
C VAL A 106 5.19 -7.29 -2.28
N LEU A 107 4.97 -7.12 -0.98
CA LEU A 107 3.82 -6.38 -0.46
C LEU A 107 4.27 -5.02 0.04
N LEU A 108 3.48 -4.00 -0.27
CA LEU A 108 3.68 -2.64 0.17
C LEU A 108 2.62 -2.23 1.18
N GLN A 109 3.07 -1.64 2.28
CA GLN A 109 2.16 -1.06 3.27
C GLN A 109 1.40 0.13 2.67
N SER A 110 0.08 0.20 2.92
CA SER A 110 -0.71 1.36 2.53
C SER A 110 -0.22 2.61 3.27
N PRO A 111 -0.07 3.76 2.58
CA PRO A 111 0.25 5.01 3.24
C PRO A 111 -0.91 5.52 4.12
N TYR A 112 -2.12 4.99 3.95
CA TYR A 112 -3.33 5.45 4.65
C TYR A 112 -3.78 4.49 5.77
N ASP A 113 -3.30 3.24 5.78
CA ASP A 113 -3.55 2.24 6.81
C ASP A 113 -2.31 1.37 7.07
N ARG A 114 -1.84 1.40 8.32
CA ARG A 114 -0.59 0.75 8.71
C ARG A 114 -0.67 -0.78 8.81
N ASN A 115 -1.88 -1.34 8.76
CA ASN A 115 -2.12 -2.78 8.76
C ASN A 115 -2.64 -3.29 7.42
N ALA A 116 -2.80 -2.42 6.41
CA ALA A 116 -3.19 -2.82 5.07
C ALA A 116 -1.97 -2.91 4.16
N TYR A 117 -1.98 -3.92 3.30
CA TYR A 117 -0.91 -4.18 2.34
C TYR A 117 -1.53 -4.41 0.97
N VAL A 118 -0.76 -4.08 -0.06
CA VAL A 118 -1.11 -4.32 -1.46
C VAL A 118 0.07 -4.95 -2.15
N ASP A 119 -0.19 -5.76 -3.17
CA ASP A 119 0.87 -6.27 -4.02
C ASP A 119 1.57 -5.13 -4.77
N LEU A 120 2.90 -5.16 -4.85
CA LEU A 120 3.72 -4.15 -5.52
C LEU A 120 3.25 -3.87 -6.95
N SER A 121 2.81 -4.90 -7.69
CA SER A 121 2.37 -4.76 -9.08
C SER A 121 1.10 -3.92 -9.21
N GLN A 122 0.30 -3.79 -8.15
CA GLN A 122 -0.97 -3.05 -8.12
C GLN A 122 -0.91 -1.78 -7.25
N ALA A 123 0.21 -1.56 -6.55
CA ALA A 123 0.28 -0.58 -5.47
C ALA A 123 -0.06 0.85 -5.90
N THR A 124 0.51 1.31 -7.02
CA THR A 124 0.29 2.68 -7.51
C THR A 124 -1.20 2.96 -7.77
N ASP A 125 -1.86 2.07 -8.50
CA ASP A 125 -3.29 2.19 -8.84
C ASP A 125 -4.17 2.09 -7.59
N GLN A 126 -3.91 1.11 -6.71
CA GLN A 126 -4.74 0.90 -5.53
C GLN A 126 -4.63 2.07 -4.54
N PHE A 127 -3.42 2.57 -4.29
CA PHE A 127 -3.23 3.74 -3.42
C PHE A 127 -3.84 5.01 -4.02
N ALA A 128 -3.78 5.19 -5.34
CA ALA A 128 -4.42 6.32 -5.98
C ALA A 128 -5.94 6.28 -5.82
N ILE A 129 -6.56 5.11 -6.03
CA ILE A 129 -8.00 4.89 -5.82
C ILE A 129 -8.38 5.11 -4.36
N GLU A 130 -7.57 4.61 -3.43
CA GLU A 130 -7.80 4.76 -1.99
C GLU A 130 -7.76 6.25 -1.58
N LYS A 131 -6.78 7.02 -2.06
CA LYS A 131 -6.71 8.47 -1.81
C LYS A 131 -7.92 9.22 -2.34
N LEU A 132 -8.36 8.87 -3.55
CA LEU A 132 -9.54 9.48 -4.15
C LEU A 132 -10.81 9.19 -3.33
N ARG A 133 -10.95 7.98 -2.77
CA ARG A 133 -12.04 7.65 -1.84
C ARG A 133 -11.94 8.46 -0.54
N HIS A 134 -10.74 8.63 0.01
CA HIS A 134 -10.52 9.47 1.17
C HIS A 134 -10.88 10.94 0.91
N PHE A 135 -10.55 11.47 -0.27
CA PHE A 135 -10.97 12.80 -0.68
C PHE A 135 -12.50 12.93 -0.74
N SER A 136 -13.19 11.99 -1.40
CA SER A 136 -14.66 12.00 -1.44
C SER A 136 -15.29 11.94 -0.05
N ARG A 137 -14.72 11.10 0.85
CA ARG A 137 -15.18 11.01 2.24
C ARG A 137 -14.89 12.27 3.04
N LEU A 138 -13.77 12.94 2.80
CA LEU A 138 -13.46 14.25 3.38
C LEU A 138 -14.54 15.26 2.97
N CYS A 139 -14.85 15.37 1.69
CA CYS A 139 -15.90 16.28 1.20
C CYS A 139 -17.25 15.99 1.86
N GLN A 140 -17.57 14.72 2.12
CA GLN A 140 -18.78 14.35 2.86
C GLN A 140 -18.78 14.91 4.30
N TYR A 141 -17.66 14.85 5.03
CA TYR A 141 -17.55 15.46 6.37
C TYR A 141 -17.69 16.98 6.32
N LEU A 142 -17.21 17.59 5.24
CA LEU A 142 -17.31 19.04 5.01
C LEU A 142 -18.69 19.48 4.49
N GLY A 143 -19.66 18.57 4.39
CA GLY A 143 -21.02 18.92 3.98
C GLY A 143 -21.16 19.21 2.48
N ALA A 144 -20.21 18.75 1.66
CA ALA A 144 -20.33 18.85 0.21
C ALA A 144 -21.61 18.15 -0.26
N ARG A 145 -22.22 18.70 -1.30
CA ARG A 145 -23.37 18.13 -2.00
C ARG A 145 -22.96 17.34 -3.22
N ASP A 146 -21.99 17.83 -3.99
CA ASP A 146 -21.52 17.15 -5.20
C ASP A 146 -19.99 17.14 -5.25
N VAL A 147 -19.42 16.00 -5.62
CA VAL A 147 -18.00 15.84 -5.94
C VAL A 147 -17.91 15.18 -7.31
N THR A 148 -17.37 15.91 -8.28
CA THR A 148 -17.24 15.44 -9.66
C THR A 148 -15.79 15.55 -10.12
N VAL A 149 -15.27 14.49 -10.73
CA VAL A 149 -13.97 14.53 -11.40
C VAL A 149 -14.13 15.18 -12.78
N GLU A 150 -13.37 16.24 -13.03
CA GLU A 150 -13.41 16.95 -14.32
C GLU A 150 -12.31 16.48 -15.27
N GLN A 151 -11.10 16.27 -14.72
CA GLN A 151 -9.91 15.98 -15.51
C GLN A 151 -9.03 14.98 -14.76
N VAL A 152 -8.43 14.07 -15.52
CA VAL A 152 -7.39 13.14 -15.08
C VAL A 152 -6.16 13.41 -15.93
N GLU A 153 -5.05 13.78 -15.30
CA GLU A 153 -3.75 13.88 -15.96
C GLU A 153 -2.86 12.74 -15.47
N VAL A 154 -2.26 12.04 -16.44
CA VAL A 154 -1.33 10.95 -16.20
C VAL A 154 0.01 11.35 -16.80
N SER A 155 1.00 11.54 -15.94
CA SER A 155 2.37 11.84 -16.37
C SER A 155 3.24 10.64 -16.13
N LYS A 156 3.96 10.19 -17.16
CA LYS A 156 4.93 9.10 -17.07
C LYS A 156 6.20 9.50 -17.81
N ASP A 157 7.31 9.53 -17.08
CA ASP A 157 8.63 9.90 -17.56
C ASP A 157 8.62 11.29 -18.27
N SER A 158 8.58 11.33 -19.60
CA SER A 158 8.54 12.56 -20.42
C SER A 158 7.23 12.78 -21.17
N SER A 159 6.24 11.88 -21.00
CA SER A 159 4.92 11.98 -21.61
C SER A 159 3.88 12.38 -20.55
N SER A 160 3.03 13.35 -20.87
CA SER A 160 1.83 13.67 -20.09
C SER A 160 0.61 13.50 -20.99
N GLU A 161 -0.40 12.80 -20.48
CA GLU A 161 -1.68 12.58 -21.13
C GLU A 161 -2.77 13.22 -20.27
N VAL A 162 -3.55 14.13 -20.86
CA VAL A 162 -4.65 14.82 -20.20
C VAL A 162 -5.98 14.31 -20.72
N TYR A 163 -6.85 13.89 -19.80
CA TYR A 163 -8.17 13.32 -20.09
C TYR A 163 -9.26 14.15 -19.43
N GLU A 164 -10.19 14.68 -20.22
CA GLU A 164 -11.35 15.41 -19.71
C GLU A 164 -12.60 14.55 -19.71
N LEU A 165 -13.32 14.54 -18.59
CA LEU A 165 -14.47 13.68 -18.37
C LEU A 165 -15.81 14.38 -18.63
N ASN A 166 -15.84 15.72 -18.59
CA ASN A 166 -17.07 16.52 -18.70
C ASN A 166 -17.30 17.14 -20.10
N GLY A 167 -16.56 16.70 -21.12
CA GLY A 167 -16.85 17.02 -22.54
C GLY A 167 -16.63 18.48 -22.97
N LYS A 168 -16.05 19.34 -22.13
CA LYS A 168 -15.67 20.72 -22.50
C LYS A 168 -14.19 20.79 -22.91
N ALA A 169 -13.84 20.10 -23.99
CA ALA A 169 -12.47 20.08 -24.51
C ALA A 169 -11.92 21.51 -24.77
N PRO A 170 -10.83 21.95 -24.12
CA PRO A 170 -10.05 23.07 -24.57
C PRO A 170 -9.33 22.61 -25.84
N VAL A 171 -9.68 23.26 -26.95
CA VAL A 171 -8.93 23.20 -28.20
C VAL A 171 -7.58 23.86 -27.94
N ALA A 172 -6.53 23.06 -27.74
CA ALA A 172 -5.16 23.54 -27.78
C ALA A 172 -4.32 22.60 -28.66
N ASN A 173 -3.65 23.23 -29.63
CA ASN A 173 -2.79 22.60 -30.65
C ASN A 173 -1.72 21.72 -30.00
N LEU A 174 -1.90 20.41 -30.00
CA LEU A 174 -0.86 19.44 -29.69
C LEU A 174 -1.17 18.17 -30.49
N ASP A 175 -0.18 17.72 -31.26
CA ASP A 175 -0.20 16.47 -32.02
C ASP A 175 -0.36 15.26 -31.08
N PHE A 176 -1.59 15.01 -30.61
CA PHE A 176 -1.89 13.83 -29.81
C PHE A 176 -2.58 12.78 -30.67
N LYS A 177 -1.76 11.80 -31.09
CA LYS A 177 -2.19 10.58 -31.75
C LYS A 177 -3.02 9.78 -30.73
N VAL A 178 -4.34 9.85 -30.86
CA VAL A 178 -5.30 9.15 -30.00
C VAL A 178 -5.14 7.63 -30.15
N GLU A 179 -4.39 6.99 -29.25
CA GLU A 179 -4.48 5.55 -29.01
C GLU A 179 -5.64 5.25 -28.05
N ASN A 180 -6.74 4.76 -28.63
CA ASN A 180 -8.10 4.90 -28.08
C ASN A 180 -8.61 3.66 -27.31
N LYS A 181 -7.74 2.82 -26.71
CA LYS A 181 -8.20 1.60 -26.00
C LYS A 181 -7.65 1.40 -24.58
N ALA A 182 -6.36 1.60 -24.35
CA ALA A 182 -5.78 1.46 -22.99
C ALA A 182 -6.10 2.66 -22.08
N SER A 183 -6.08 3.86 -22.66
CA SER A 183 -6.37 5.16 -22.05
C SER A 183 -7.76 5.28 -21.39
N SER A 184 -8.78 4.66 -21.99
CA SER A 184 -10.15 4.68 -21.44
C SER A 184 -10.31 3.93 -20.12
N SER A 185 -9.41 3.00 -19.80
CA SER A 185 -9.53 2.17 -18.60
C SER A 185 -9.12 2.89 -17.32
N LEU A 186 -8.05 3.70 -17.38
CA LEU A 186 -7.55 4.49 -16.24
C LEU A 186 -8.51 5.64 -15.90
N ALA A 187 -8.98 6.38 -16.91
CA ALA A 187 -10.00 7.41 -16.73
C ALA A 187 -11.28 6.85 -16.04
N ARG A 188 -11.70 5.63 -16.39
CA ARG A 188 -12.82 4.95 -15.73
C ARG A 188 -12.50 4.52 -14.29
N LYS A 189 -11.26 4.13 -13.98
CA LYS A 189 -10.86 3.80 -12.60
C LYS A 189 -10.96 5.01 -11.67
N PHE A 190 -10.73 6.21 -12.19
CA PHE A 190 -10.74 7.45 -11.42
C PHE A 190 -12.00 8.29 -11.59
N SER A 191 -13.00 7.84 -12.35
CA SER A 191 -14.27 8.56 -12.45
C SER A 191 -15.05 8.41 -11.15
N ILE A 192 -15.19 9.51 -10.41
CA ILE A 192 -16.13 9.62 -9.29
C ILE A 192 -17.13 10.73 -9.61
N ASN A 193 -18.40 10.38 -9.47
CA ASN A 193 -19.50 11.33 -9.38
C ASN A 193 -20.32 10.93 -8.15
N THR A 194 -20.15 11.67 -7.07
CA THR A 194 -20.82 11.40 -5.80
C THR A 194 -21.71 12.57 -5.46
N ALA A 195 -23.00 12.29 -5.30
CA ALA A 195 -23.98 13.21 -4.75
C ALA A 195 -24.28 12.84 -3.29
N PHE A 196 -24.30 13.84 -2.43
CA PHE A 196 -24.63 13.76 -1.02
C PHE A 196 -25.87 14.60 -0.75
N ARG A 197 -26.41 14.51 0.48
CA ARG A 197 -27.50 15.39 0.91
C ARG A 197 -27.08 16.85 1.11
N GLY A 198 -25.78 17.12 1.13
CA GLY A 198 -25.25 18.38 1.65
C GLY A 198 -25.40 18.48 3.18
N GLY A 199 -24.84 19.53 3.76
CA GLY A 199 -25.00 19.80 5.19
C GLY A 199 -24.02 20.85 5.73
N ARG A 200 -24.13 21.12 7.03
CA ARG A 200 -23.14 21.96 7.71
C ARG A 200 -21.79 21.23 7.78
N PRO A 201 -20.66 21.91 7.48
CA PRO A 201 -19.34 21.31 7.62
C PRO A 201 -19.08 20.83 9.06
N ASN A 202 -18.51 19.64 9.21
CA ASN A 202 -17.97 19.15 10.48
C ASN A 202 -16.44 19.07 10.37
N THR A 203 -15.79 20.21 10.62
CA THR A 203 -14.35 20.42 10.46
C THR A 203 -13.53 19.59 11.45
N ASP A 204 -14.00 19.44 12.70
CA ASP A 204 -13.35 18.59 13.71
C ASP A 204 -13.34 17.11 13.29
N ALA A 205 -14.46 16.59 12.78
CA ALA A 205 -14.52 15.22 12.29
C ALA A 205 -13.65 15.04 11.03
N ALA A 206 -13.62 16.05 10.15
CA ALA A 206 -12.78 16.05 8.95
C ALA A 206 -11.28 16.01 9.32
N GLU A 207 -10.83 16.86 10.25
CA GLU A 207 -9.45 16.88 10.72
C GLU A 207 -9.06 15.53 11.36
N ASN A 208 -9.88 15.03 12.29
CA ASN A 208 -9.64 13.74 12.94
C ASN A 208 -9.54 12.60 11.93
N TYR A 209 -10.41 12.62 10.91
CA TYR A 209 -10.39 11.65 9.82
C TYR A 209 -9.07 11.71 9.03
N LEU A 210 -8.62 12.90 8.63
CA LEU A 210 -7.36 13.06 7.90
C LEU A 210 -6.15 12.64 8.72
N ARG A 211 -6.12 12.93 10.02
CA ARG A 211 -5.05 12.47 10.92
C ARG A 211 -5.04 10.95 11.03
N GLY A 212 -6.21 10.34 11.20
CA GLY A 212 -6.37 8.88 11.26
C GLY A 212 -5.92 8.16 9.98
N LYS A 213 -6.04 8.83 8.83
CA LYS A 213 -5.60 8.32 7.51
C LYS A 213 -4.25 8.86 7.04
N GLN A 214 -3.50 9.53 7.91
CA GLN A 214 -2.18 10.11 7.61
C GLN A 214 -2.19 11.14 6.45
N LEU A 215 -3.35 11.71 6.14
CA LEU A 215 -3.56 12.65 5.06
C LEU A 215 -3.54 14.12 5.52
N TRP A 216 -3.38 14.39 6.82
CA TRP A 216 -3.29 15.77 7.32
C TRP A 216 -2.09 16.56 6.76
N GLY A 217 -1.04 15.87 6.33
CA GLY A 217 0.11 16.48 5.66
C GLY A 217 -0.15 16.86 4.20
N ASP A 218 -1.29 16.44 3.62
CA ASP A 218 -1.70 16.86 2.29
C ASP A 218 -2.23 18.30 2.34
N VAL A 219 -1.48 19.20 1.72
CA VAL A 219 -1.75 20.65 1.76
C VAL A 219 -3.10 20.98 1.15
N VAL A 220 -3.52 20.27 0.10
CA VAL A 220 -4.76 20.55 -0.60
C VAL A 220 -5.96 20.12 0.24
N MET A 221 -5.91 18.90 0.79
CA MET A 221 -6.97 18.40 1.68
C MET A 221 -7.08 19.24 2.95
N ARG A 222 -5.95 19.62 3.56
CA ARG A 222 -5.95 20.47 4.75
C ARG A 222 -6.51 21.87 4.46
N SER A 223 -6.09 22.48 3.35
CA SER A 223 -6.58 23.81 2.95
C SER A 223 -8.10 23.81 2.72
N LEU A 224 -8.66 22.73 2.17
CA LEU A 224 -10.10 22.58 2.00
C LEU A 224 -10.84 22.56 3.37
N VAL A 225 -10.29 21.88 4.38
CA VAL A 225 -10.85 21.90 5.75
C VAL A 225 -10.81 23.30 6.34
N GLU A 226 -9.67 23.98 6.23
CA GLU A 226 -9.48 25.35 6.74
C GLU A 226 -10.46 26.34 6.09
N GLN A 227 -10.69 26.22 4.78
CA GLN A 227 -11.64 27.07 4.04
C GLN A 227 -13.10 26.79 4.41
N CYS A 228 -13.46 25.52 4.65
CA CYS A 228 -14.80 25.16 5.13
C CYS A 228 -15.05 25.52 6.60
N ALA A 229 -14.01 25.88 7.36
CA ALA A 229 -14.13 26.29 8.77
C ALA A 229 -14.55 27.75 8.94
N ASP A 230 -14.46 28.58 7.89
CA ASP A 230 -14.93 29.95 7.92
C ASP A 230 -16.47 30.00 7.96
N GLU A 231 -17.04 30.54 9.04
CA GLU A 231 -18.49 30.63 9.22
C GLU A 231 -19.12 31.83 8.52
N ASP A 232 -18.32 32.87 8.24
CA ASP A 232 -18.76 34.15 7.69
C ASP A 232 -18.75 34.14 6.16
N ASN A 233 -17.80 33.42 5.55
CA ASN A 233 -17.63 33.34 4.10
C ASN A 233 -17.44 31.89 3.62
N GLN A 234 -18.54 31.14 3.64
CA GLN A 234 -18.53 29.74 3.23
C GLN A 234 -18.31 29.57 1.72
N ILE A 235 -17.38 28.68 1.37
CA ILE A 235 -17.18 28.28 -0.03
C ILE A 235 -18.41 27.54 -0.56
N LEU A 236 -18.88 27.92 -1.74
CA LEU A 236 -20.02 27.27 -2.41
C LEU A 236 -19.56 26.28 -3.48
N GLU A 237 -18.47 26.61 -4.17
CA GLU A 237 -17.88 25.78 -5.21
C GLU A 237 -16.38 25.97 -5.21
N GLN A 238 -15.65 24.87 -5.35
CA GLN A 238 -14.21 24.90 -5.48
C GLN A 238 -13.73 23.86 -6.48
N LYS A 239 -12.90 24.32 -7.41
CA LYS A 239 -12.13 23.45 -8.29
C LYS A 239 -10.77 23.18 -7.66
N VAL A 240 -10.45 21.90 -7.46
CA VAL A 240 -9.29 21.45 -6.69
C VAL A 240 -8.52 20.42 -7.50
N THR A 241 -7.19 20.57 -7.59
CA THR A 241 -6.31 19.57 -8.18
C THR A 241 -5.53 18.85 -7.09
N ILE A 242 -5.63 17.53 -7.03
CA ILE A 242 -4.92 16.67 -6.07
C ILE A 242 -3.97 15.71 -6.79
N SER A 243 -2.82 15.43 -6.16
CA SER A 243 -1.98 14.32 -6.58
C SER A 243 -2.45 13.02 -5.94
N LEU A 244 -2.70 11.98 -6.73
CA LEU A 244 -3.05 10.65 -6.23
C LEU A 244 -1.85 9.74 -5.98
N SER A 245 -0.67 10.14 -6.43
CA SER A 245 0.56 9.33 -6.44
C SER A 245 1.63 9.81 -5.46
N SER A 246 1.48 10.98 -4.84
CA SER A 246 2.50 11.59 -3.99
C SER A 246 2.92 10.70 -2.80
N GLU A 247 1.95 10.07 -2.15
CA GLU A 247 2.21 9.18 -1.01
C GLU A 247 2.76 7.83 -1.49
N SER A 248 2.22 7.30 -2.58
CA SER A 248 2.68 6.05 -3.21
C SER A 248 4.17 6.10 -3.55
N LYS A 249 4.65 7.24 -4.09
CA LYS A 249 6.07 7.45 -4.41
C LYS A 249 6.99 7.31 -3.20
N ARG A 250 6.56 7.75 -2.02
CA ARG A 250 7.37 7.62 -0.79
C ARG A 250 7.49 6.17 -0.34
N THR A 251 6.49 5.34 -0.63
CA THR A 251 6.50 3.90 -0.32
C THR A 251 7.25 3.11 -1.39
N LEU A 252 7.01 3.36 -2.67
CA LEU A 252 7.74 2.76 -3.80
C LEU A 252 9.24 3.09 -3.75
N GLY A 253 9.58 4.31 -3.34
CA GLY A 253 10.97 4.71 -3.12
C GLY A 253 11.71 3.90 -2.05
N VAL A 254 11.01 3.20 -1.16
CA VAL A 254 11.65 2.22 -0.25
C VAL A 254 12.05 0.98 -1.04
N VAL A 255 11.12 0.41 -1.80
CA VAL A 255 11.38 -0.81 -2.61
C VAL A 255 12.50 -0.57 -3.61
N ALA A 256 12.53 0.58 -4.27
CA ALA A 256 13.60 0.93 -5.20
C ALA A 256 15.00 0.92 -4.55
N LYS A 257 15.10 1.29 -3.26
CA LYS A 257 16.36 1.26 -2.48
C LYS A 257 16.78 -0.14 -2.04
N LEU A 258 15.84 -1.10 -2.00
CA LEU A 258 16.15 -2.47 -1.60
C LEU A 258 16.96 -3.22 -2.66
N HIS A 259 17.00 -2.75 -3.91
CA HIS A 259 17.70 -3.41 -5.02
C HIS A 259 17.36 -4.91 -5.13
N LEU A 260 16.07 -5.24 -5.06
CA LEU A 260 15.59 -6.63 -5.01
C LEU A 260 16.12 -7.47 -6.20
N PRO A 261 16.77 -8.63 -5.95
CA PRO A 261 17.34 -9.46 -7.00
C PRO A 261 16.24 -10.27 -7.70
N ALA A 262 15.81 -9.82 -8.89
CA ALA A 262 14.68 -10.45 -9.58
C ALA A 262 14.84 -11.96 -9.83
N LYS A 263 16.04 -12.42 -10.21
CA LYS A 263 16.28 -13.85 -10.45
C LYS A 263 16.21 -14.70 -9.17
N GLY A 264 16.73 -14.19 -8.06
CA GLY A 264 16.74 -14.92 -6.78
C GLY A 264 15.39 -14.94 -6.07
N LEU A 265 14.51 -14.00 -6.39
CA LEU A 265 13.17 -13.89 -5.80
C LEU A 265 12.04 -14.35 -6.73
N GLY A 266 12.37 -14.84 -7.94
CA GLY A 266 11.38 -15.19 -8.95
C GLY A 266 10.53 -14.01 -9.43
N LEU A 267 11.00 -12.77 -9.27
CA LEU A 267 10.25 -11.58 -9.66
C LEU A 267 10.26 -11.42 -11.18
N THR A 268 9.09 -11.16 -11.74
CA THR A 268 8.97 -10.85 -13.17
C THR A 268 9.55 -9.47 -13.46
N ALA A 269 9.94 -9.23 -14.71
CA ALA A 269 10.39 -7.92 -15.16
C ALA A 269 9.34 -6.80 -14.92
N SER A 270 8.05 -7.15 -14.90
CA SER A 270 6.97 -6.22 -14.59
C SER A 270 6.99 -5.71 -13.14
N TYR A 271 7.41 -6.53 -12.16
CA TYR A 271 7.53 -6.09 -10.77
C TYR A 271 8.61 -5.01 -10.60
N LEU A 272 9.77 -5.23 -11.23
CA LEU A 272 10.85 -4.24 -11.20
C LEU A 272 10.46 -2.95 -11.92
N ALA A 273 9.76 -3.05 -13.06
CA ALA A 273 9.27 -1.89 -13.77
C ALA A 273 8.28 -1.08 -12.93
N SER A 274 7.38 -1.72 -12.17
CA SER A 274 6.46 -1.01 -11.27
C SER A 274 7.19 -0.26 -10.16
N ALA A 275 8.21 -0.87 -9.55
CA ALA A 275 9.02 -0.22 -8.51
C ALA A 275 9.79 1.02 -9.01
N GLN A 276 10.19 1.00 -10.28
CA GLN A 276 10.96 2.08 -10.92
C GLN A 276 10.08 3.10 -11.65
N SER A 277 8.77 2.82 -11.81
CA SER A 277 7.89 3.68 -12.59
C SER A 277 7.64 5.03 -11.90
N SER A 278 7.76 6.11 -12.69
CA SER A 278 7.57 7.48 -12.25
C SER A 278 6.14 7.99 -12.50
N VAL A 279 5.14 7.10 -12.50
CA VAL A 279 3.77 7.48 -12.88
C VAL A 279 3.20 8.46 -11.85
N GLU A 280 2.78 9.62 -12.35
CA GLU A 280 2.05 10.62 -11.60
C GLU A 280 0.60 10.68 -12.03
N TYR A 281 -0.29 10.69 -11.06
CA TYR A 281 -1.71 10.89 -11.27
C TYR A 281 -2.10 12.22 -10.64
N LEU A 282 -2.59 13.15 -11.47
CA LEU A 282 -3.20 14.40 -11.03
C LEU A 282 -4.69 14.34 -11.36
N LEU A 283 -5.54 14.63 -10.38
CA LEU A 283 -6.98 14.69 -10.57
C LEU A 283 -7.46 16.11 -10.28
N THR A 284 -8.20 16.68 -11.22
CA THR A 284 -8.92 17.93 -10.99
C THR A 284 -10.39 17.61 -10.77
N LEU A 285 -10.88 18.01 -9.60
CA LEU A 285 -12.26 17.81 -9.15
C LEU A 285 -12.95 19.14 -8.92
N THR A 286 -14.26 19.15 -9.09
CA THR A 286 -15.13 20.23 -8.64
C THR A 286 -15.95 19.72 -7.46
N VAL A 287 -15.87 20.46 -6.36
CA VAL A 287 -16.62 20.21 -5.12
C VAL A 287 -17.63 21.33 -4.95
N LYS A 288 -18.91 20.98 -4.76
CA LYS A 288 -20.00 21.93 -4.53
C LYS A 288 -20.60 21.72 -3.15
N PHE A 289 -20.90 22.82 -2.49
CA PHE A 289 -21.53 22.90 -1.18
C PHE A 289 -22.88 23.59 -1.32
N ASP A 290 -23.81 23.30 -0.42
CA ASP A 290 -25.08 24.01 -0.40
C ASP A 290 -24.90 25.44 0.13
N ALA A 291 -25.55 26.40 -0.52
CA ALA A 291 -25.77 27.69 0.09
C ALA A 291 -26.63 27.49 1.34
N ARG A 292 -26.31 28.19 2.44
CA ARG A 292 -27.19 28.21 3.60
C ARG A 292 -28.58 28.59 3.11
N GLU A 293 -29.58 27.77 3.40
CA GLU A 293 -30.94 28.27 3.48
C GLU A 293 -30.89 29.35 4.55
N THR A 294 -30.81 30.62 4.11
CA THR A 294 -31.14 31.73 4.97
C THR A 294 -32.57 31.47 5.38
N ASP A 295 -32.74 31.00 6.62
CA ASP A 295 -34.05 30.83 7.25
C ASP A 295 -34.87 32.05 6.86
N ARG A 296 -35.89 31.81 6.02
CA ARG A 296 -36.90 32.81 5.70
C ARG A 296 -37.65 33.06 7.01
N LEU A 297 -37.12 33.99 7.80
CA LEU A 297 -37.77 34.60 8.96
C LEU A 297 -39.11 35.21 8.54
#